data_AF-A0A1T5JCM9-F1
#
_entry.id   AF-A0A1T5JCM9-F1
#
_cell.length_a   1.000
_cell.length_b   1.000
_cell.length_c   1.000
_cell.angle_alpha   90.00
_cell.angle_beta   90.00
_cell.angle_gamma   90.00
#
_symmetry.space_group_name_H-M   'P 1'
#
loop_
_entity.id
_entity.type
_entity.pdbx_description
1 polymer ?
#
loop_
_entity_poly.entity_id
_entity_poly.type
_entity_poly.pdbx_seq_one_letter_code
_entity_poly.pdbx_strand_id
1 'polypeptide(L)'
;MKNLFKYILSAAFVLGAVACTEKEDGPAESKMKGIFHVEVISADEIQEIMPGKNKTLLLSACADVETGVSDLALKMTLKADLDAVAVYNEINETNYEAMPAGSYEFLSNEVIMPRYGTASSTAKLKISTTGMEDGVTYLLPVTIENISGTDNWGLTEYPQAFIPVKMAYVAPDAGLGTKESPYNLYSVDDIMAMNEKLEDGVKVYFRLKKDIDMEGVDWFPLNSADPYAKLVDFDGGGHTISNFTCNAPAYSSFFGVLYGSVYDLNFENASVTAETKSACGIVGGYCGTTGKPGTCRNVHVSGTVTSIAGVNGVGGLFGRLNEGTVEKCSADCAVTSNANYAGGLFGYDAGVSHVSDCYTSGSVDGNQRIGGICGGLIKATSSVIRCYSTSSVTCAYAIGGIAGHCNLDQKSGTPEESNPENVFEKCIAWNSSIKSRNFAAGTNDHYSGGAIIGFTSVKNYLIDCVRKADLDFTDYTDINVPYDQENAGPSSPLAIAVSGPYNYPYHGKAAAAGATLSSVAKGLGWPADIWDFSGDIPVHKSGASGPIDEKPDVDAGGQLPDFEENELYK
;
A
#
# COMPACT_ATOMS: atom_id res chain seq x y z
N MET A 1 -39.04 53.60 -30.60
CA MET A 1 -38.51 52.35 -30.02
C MET A 1 -38.51 52.52 -28.50
N LYS A 2 -39.62 52.09 -27.86
CA LYS A 2 -39.72 50.92 -26.96
C LYS A 2 -39.06 51.21 -25.59
N ASN A 3 -39.73 51.84 -24.60
CA ASN A 3 -40.81 51.35 -23.70
C ASN A 3 -40.45 50.01 -23.00
N LEU A 4 -40.62 49.80 -21.69
CA LEU A 4 -41.25 50.57 -20.61
C LEU A 4 -40.92 49.95 -19.23
N PHE A 5 -41.21 50.78 -18.23
CA PHE A 5 -41.12 50.76 -16.77
C PHE A 5 -41.50 49.54 -15.90
N LYS A 6 -40.97 49.69 -14.68
CA LYS A 6 -41.16 49.01 -13.39
C LYS A 6 -42.53 49.26 -12.70
N TYR A 7 -42.95 48.25 -11.93
CA TYR A 7 -43.58 48.22 -10.59
C TYR A 7 -45.10 48.51 -10.35
N ILE A 8 -45.79 47.45 -9.85
CA ILE A 8 -46.58 47.27 -8.60
C ILE A 8 -47.67 48.30 -8.20
N LEU A 9 -48.97 47.91 -8.20
CA LEU A 9 -49.85 47.53 -7.04
C LEU A 9 -51.35 47.73 -7.34
N SER A 10 -52.17 46.75 -6.91
CA SER A 10 -53.59 46.82 -6.46
C SER A 10 -54.68 47.42 -7.37
N ALA A 11 -55.71 46.64 -7.71
CA ALA A 11 -57.08 46.77 -7.14
C ALA A 11 -58.15 45.97 -7.93
N ALA A 12 -59.15 45.51 -7.17
CA ALA A 12 -60.56 45.34 -7.52
C ALA A 12 -61.03 44.13 -8.35
N PHE A 13 -61.63 43.20 -7.59
CA PHE A 13 -62.82 42.42 -7.93
C PHE A 13 -63.85 43.21 -8.78
N VAL A 14 -64.26 42.65 -9.92
CA VAL A 14 -65.62 42.84 -10.47
C VAL A 14 -66.09 41.50 -11.04
N LEU A 15 -67.14 40.96 -10.43
CA LEU A 15 -67.93 39.85 -10.97
C LEU A 15 -68.53 40.26 -12.31
N GLY A 16 -68.28 39.45 -13.34
CA GLY A 16 -69.05 39.43 -14.58
C GLY A 16 -69.47 37.99 -14.86
N ALA A 17 -70.62 37.59 -14.32
CA ALA A 17 -71.26 36.34 -14.69
C ALA A 17 -71.81 36.48 -16.12
N VAL A 18 -71.25 35.71 -17.05
CA VAL A 18 -71.93 35.33 -18.29
C VAL A 18 -72.12 33.83 -18.23
N ALA A 19 -73.35 33.41 -17.96
CA ALA A 19 -73.78 32.04 -18.09
C ALA A 19 -73.88 31.71 -19.58
N CYS A 20 -72.91 30.97 -20.10
CA CYS A 20 -73.09 30.13 -21.28
C CYS A 20 -73.37 28.72 -20.76
N THR A 21 -74.59 28.25 -21.04
CA THR A 21 -75.00 26.87 -20.84
C THR A 21 -74.37 26.01 -21.94
N GLU A 22 -73.26 25.38 -21.62
CA GLU A 22 -72.82 24.17 -22.32
C GLU A 22 -72.99 22.98 -21.38
N LYS A 23 -73.40 21.87 -21.98
CA LYS A 23 -73.65 20.59 -21.31
C LYS A 23 -72.44 20.18 -20.48
N GLU A 24 -72.71 19.45 -19.39
CA GLU A 24 -71.73 18.58 -18.76
C GLU A 24 -71.24 17.57 -19.81
N ASP A 25 -70.18 17.91 -20.52
CA ASP A 25 -69.37 16.93 -21.23
C ASP A 25 -68.55 16.19 -20.16
N GLY A 26 -68.50 14.86 -20.26
CA GLY A 26 -67.62 14.02 -19.47
C GLY A 26 -66.14 14.42 -19.63
N PRO A 27 -65.20 13.73 -18.95
CA PRO A 27 -63.78 14.00 -19.15
C PRO A 27 -63.46 14.06 -20.65
N ALA A 28 -62.73 15.10 -21.08
CA ALA A 28 -62.39 15.27 -22.49
C ALA A 28 -61.75 13.96 -23.01
N GLU A 29 -62.40 13.30 -23.97
CA GLU A 29 -61.86 12.07 -24.54
C GLU A 29 -60.63 12.41 -25.39
N SER A 30 -59.45 11.99 -24.91
CA SER A 30 -58.20 12.13 -25.65
C SER A 30 -58.21 11.25 -26.89
N LYS A 31 -57.84 11.82 -28.04
CA LYS A 31 -57.73 11.07 -29.30
C LYS A 31 -56.36 10.43 -29.50
N MET A 32 -55.38 10.74 -28.66
CA MET A 32 -54.02 10.19 -28.73
C MET A 32 -53.69 9.48 -27.41
N LYS A 33 -53.40 8.18 -27.49
CA LYS A 33 -52.96 7.44 -26.30
C LYS A 33 -51.59 7.96 -25.87
N GLY A 34 -51.46 8.45 -24.64
CA GLY A 34 -50.16 8.81 -24.07
C GLY A 34 -49.46 7.60 -23.44
N ILE A 35 -48.16 7.43 -23.68
CA ILE A 35 -47.33 6.37 -23.06
C ILE A 35 -46.21 7.03 -22.26
N PHE A 36 -46.03 6.64 -20.99
CA PHE A 36 -45.17 7.40 -20.07
C PHE A 36 -44.20 6.54 -19.25
N HIS A 37 -43.11 7.17 -18.84
CA HIS A 37 -42.12 6.68 -17.87
C HIS A 37 -41.61 7.83 -17.00
N VAL A 38 -40.87 7.51 -15.94
CA VAL A 38 -40.21 8.49 -15.06
C VAL A 38 -38.73 8.59 -15.41
N GLU A 39 -38.19 9.81 -15.37
CA GLU A 39 -36.76 10.08 -15.48
C GLU A 39 -36.27 10.92 -14.30
N VAL A 40 -35.01 10.66 -13.92
CA VAL A 40 -34.28 11.48 -12.94
C VAL A 40 -33.44 12.49 -13.70
N ILE A 41 -33.61 13.76 -13.37
CA ILE A 41 -32.82 14.85 -13.94
C ILE A 41 -31.54 14.98 -13.10
N SER A 42 -30.58 14.09 -13.35
CA SER A 42 -29.26 14.06 -12.70
C SER A 42 -28.20 13.62 -13.73
N ALA A 43 -26.97 14.10 -13.55
CA ALA A 43 -25.82 13.64 -14.34
C ALA A 43 -25.10 12.43 -13.70
N ASP A 44 -25.39 12.15 -12.42
CA ASP A 44 -24.70 11.11 -11.66
C ASP A 44 -25.42 9.76 -11.84
N GLU A 45 -24.66 8.72 -12.17
CA GLU A 45 -25.18 7.34 -12.27
C GLU A 45 -25.53 6.75 -10.89
N ILE A 46 -24.74 7.07 -9.86
CA ILE A 46 -25.00 6.73 -8.45
C ILE A 46 -25.10 8.02 -7.63
N GLN A 47 -26.14 8.12 -6.80
CA GLN A 47 -26.35 9.26 -5.91
C GLN A 47 -25.59 9.05 -4.60
N GLU A 48 -24.38 9.59 -4.50
CA GLU A 48 -23.64 9.58 -3.23
C GLU A 48 -24.12 10.67 -2.26
N ILE A 49 -24.39 10.29 -1.01
CA ILE A 49 -24.89 11.20 0.04
C ILE A 49 -24.09 11.00 1.33
N MET A 50 -23.54 12.09 1.89
CA MET A 50 -22.81 12.06 3.16
C MET A 50 -23.71 11.66 4.36
N PRO A 51 -23.13 11.06 5.43
CA PRO A 51 -23.86 10.71 6.65
C PRO A 51 -24.57 11.91 7.27
N GLY A 52 -25.85 11.76 7.61
CA GLY A 52 -26.69 12.82 8.17
C GLY A 52 -27.00 13.98 7.22
N LYS A 53 -26.60 13.90 5.94
CA LYS A 53 -26.99 14.85 4.88
C LYS A 53 -28.13 14.30 4.04
N ASN A 54 -28.74 15.21 3.28
CA ASN A 54 -29.82 14.91 2.36
C ASN A 54 -29.49 15.48 0.96
N LYS A 55 -29.91 14.79 -0.10
CA LYS A 55 -29.87 15.27 -1.50
C LYS A 55 -31.31 15.42 -2.00
N THR A 56 -31.59 16.46 -2.77
CA THR A 56 -32.90 16.61 -3.44
C THR A 56 -32.71 16.36 -4.92
N LEU A 57 -33.39 15.36 -5.45
CA LEU A 57 -33.45 15.03 -6.87
C LEU A 57 -34.69 15.62 -7.51
N LEU A 58 -34.56 15.95 -8.79
CA LEU A 58 -35.67 16.37 -9.63
C LEU A 58 -36.09 15.21 -10.52
N LEU A 59 -37.39 14.93 -10.53
CA LEU A 59 -38.00 13.86 -11.30
C LEU A 59 -38.97 14.46 -12.31
N SER A 60 -39.05 13.88 -13.50
CA SER A 60 -40.07 14.21 -14.51
C SER A 60 -40.74 12.95 -15.02
N ALA A 61 -42.05 13.04 -15.26
CA ALA A 61 -42.71 12.10 -16.16
C ALA A 61 -42.45 12.53 -17.61
N CYS A 62 -42.04 11.59 -18.44
CA CYS A 62 -41.71 11.79 -19.85
C CYS A 62 -42.65 10.95 -20.71
N ALA A 63 -43.03 11.50 -21.86
CA ALA A 63 -43.79 10.77 -22.86
C ALA A 63 -42.84 10.02 -23.78
N ASP A 64 -43.18 8.78 -24.11
CA ASP A 64 -42.55 8.06 -25.21
C ASP A 64 -43.05 8.67 -26.53
N VAL A 65 -42.18 9.45 -27.16
CA VAL A 65 -42.50 10.19 -28.38
C VAL A 65 -42.74 9.29 -29.59
N GLU A 66 -42.26 8.05 -29.57
CA GLU A 66 -42.46 7.09 -30.65
C GLU A 66 -43.81 6.40 -30.55
N THR A 67 -44.29 6.17 -29.32
CA THR A 67 -45.48 5.35 -29.08
C THR A 67 -46.71 6.13 -28.61
N GLY A 68 -46.57 7.35 -28.06
CA GLY A 68 -47.75 8.14 -27.70
C GLY A 68 -47.52 9.41 -26.88
N VAL A 69 -47.96 10.55 -27.43
CA VAL A 69 -48.05 11.84 -26.71
C VAL A 69 -49.52 12.23 -26.51
N SER A 70 -49.87 12.66 -25.29
CA SER A 70 -51.23 13.11 -24.98
C SER A 70 -51.57 14.45 -25.65
N ASP A 71 -52.75 14.52 -26.25
CA ASP A 71 -53.33 15.75 -26.80
C ASP A 71 -54.08 16.59 -25.74
N LEU A 72 -54.01 16.21 -24.47
CA LEU A 72 -54.55 16.91 -23.30
C LEU A 72 -53.44 17.22 -22.28
N ALA A 73 -53.68 18.22 -21.44
CA ALA A 73 -52.83 18.46 -20.27
C ALA A 73 -53.17 17.42 -19.20
N LEU A 74 -52.13 16.83 -18.60
CA LEU A 74 -52.26 15.74 -17.64
C LEU A 74 -51.67 16.15 -16.29
N LYS A 75 -52.29 15.68 -15.22
CA LYS A 75 -51.73 15.75 -13.88
C LYS A 75 -51.42 14.33 -13.41
N MET A 76 -50.16 14.10 -13.06
CA MET A 76 -49.65 12.78 -12.70
C MET A 76 -49.09 12.80 -11.28
N THR A 77 -49.21 11.69 -10.57
CA THR A 77 -48.66 11.51 -9.21
C THR A 77 -47.59 10.43 -9.24
N LEU A 78 -46.41 10.72 -8.69
CA LEU A 78 -45.29 9.79 -8.59
C LEU A 78 -45.29 9.08 -7.23
N LYS A 79 -44.80 7.83 -7.20
CA LYS A 79 -44.60 7.05 -5.97
C LYS A 79 -43.33 6.19 -6.04
N ALA A 80 -42.82 5.80 -4.87
CA ALA A 80 -41.79 4.76 -4.78
C ALA A 80 -42.38 3.37 -5.09
N ASP A 81 -41.59 2.50 -5.70
CA ASP A 81 -41.97 1.15 -6.13
C ASP A 81 -40.88 0.13 -5.73
N LEU A 82 -40.75 -0.11 -4.43
CA LEU A 82 -39.65 -0.94 -3.89
C LEU A 82 -39.74 -2.41 -4.32
N ASP A 83 -40.91 -2.89 -4.76
CA ASP A 83 -41.08 -4.25 -5.28
C ASP A 83 -40.30 -4.47 -6.60
N ALA A 84 -39.95 -3.39 -7.32
CA ALA A 84 -39.18 -3.45 -8.55
C ALA A 84 -37.67 -3.69 -8.35
N VAL A 85 -37.17 -3.65 -7.10
CA VAL A 85 -35.73 -3.84 -6.79
C VAL A 85 -35.25 -5.24 -7.18
N ALA A 86 -36.04 -6.27 -6.87
CA ALA A 86 -35.67 -7.66 -7.18
C ALA A 86 -35.57 -7.88 -8.70
N VAL A 87 -36.51 -7.31 -9.46
CA VAL A 87 -36.52 -7.38 -10.93
C VAL A 87 -35.31 -6.65 -11.52
N TYR A 88 -34.99 -5.46 -11.02
CA TYR A 88 -33.81 -4.72 -11.47
C TYR A 88 -32.51 -5.51 -11.23
N ASN A 89 -32.37 -6.08 -10.04
CA ASN A 89 -31.19 -6.88 -9.68
C ASN A 89 -31.04 -8.13 -10.56
N GLU A 90 -32.15 -8.81 -10.89
CA GLU A 90 -32.14 -9.97 -11.78
C GLU A 90 -31.73 -9.58 -13.21
N ILE A 91 -32.27 -8.48 -13.75
CA ILE A 91 -31.99 -8.04 -15.12
C ILE A 91 -30.56 -7.51 -15.28
N ASN A 92 -30.03 -6.83 -14.26
CA ASN A 92 -28.75 -6.13 -14.34
C ASN A 92 -27.60 -6.87 -13.62
N GLU A 93 -27.84 -8.07 -13.10
CA GLU A 93 -26.87 -8.87 -12.35
C GLU A 93 -26.27 -8.11 -11.14
N THR A 94 -27.09 -7.30 -10.46
CA THR A 94 -26.70 -6.53 -9.27
C THR A 94 -27.25 -7.13 -7.98
N ASN A 95 -26.78 -6.66 -6.82
CA ASN A 95 -27.21 -7.10 -5.49
C ASN A 95 -27.65 -5.94 -4.58
N TYR A 96 -28.20 -4.87 -5.15
CA TYR A 96 -28.56 -3.67 -4.39
C TYR A 96 -29.69 -3.93 -3.40
N GLU A 97 -29.59 -3.34 -2.22
CA GLU A 97 -30.63 -3.41 -1.20
C GLU A 97 -31.77 -2.42 -1.49
N ALA A 98 -33.00 -2.75 -1.09
CA ALA A 98 -34.10 -1.81 -1.21
C ALA A 98 -33.91 -0.63 -0.25
N MET A 99 -34.18 0.59 -0.73
CA MET A 99 -33.99 1.80 0.06
C MET A 99 -34.77 1.75 1.41
N PRO A 100 -34.14 2.00 2.58
CA PRO A 100 -34.79 1.86 3.88
C PRO A 100 -35.99 2.80 4.07
N ALA A 101 -37.02 2.35 4.80
CA ALA A 101 -38.15 3.22 5.12
C ALA A 101 -37.72 4.47 5.91
N GLY A 102 -38.18 5.65 5.49
CA GLY A 102 -37.82 6.93 6.10
C GLY A 102 -36.53 7.57 5.57
N SER A 103 -35.82 6.91 4.65
CA SER A 103 -34.65 7.48 3.96
C SER A 103 -35.02 8.32 2.72
N TYR A 104 -36.30 8.42 2.39
CA TYR A 104 -36.77 9.20 1.24
C TYR A 104 -38.13 9.86 1.54
N GLU A 105 -38.34 11.03 0.95
CA GLU A 105 -39.52 11.88 1.14
C GLU A 105 -39.83 12.65 -0.15
N PHE A 106 -41.06 12.52 -0.66
CA PHE A 106 -41.52 13.38 -1.75
C PHE A 106 -41.90 14.76 -1.19
N LEU A 107 -41.08 15.78 -1.46
CA LEU A 107 -41.40 17.18 -1.16
C LEU A 107 -42.46 17.73 -2.12
N SER A 108 -42.48 17.21 -3.36
CA SER A 108 -43.60 17.28 -4.28
C SER A 108 -43.62 16.02 -5.14
N ASN A 109 -44.76 15.37 -5.26
CA ASN A 109 -44.95 14.18 -6.09
C ASN A 109 -45.94 14.37 -7.24
N GLU A 110 -46.63 15.51 -7.31
CA GLU A 110 -47.52 15.84 -8.42
C GLU A 110 -46.77 16.61 -9.51
N VAL A 111 -46.90 16.16 -10.75
CA VAL A 111 -46.34 16.79 -11.93
C VAL A 111 -47.42 17.07 -12.96
N ILE A 112 -47.27 18.18 -13.69
CA ILE A 112 -48.19 18.58 -14.75
C ILE A 112 -47.47 18.45 -16.08
N MET A 113 -48.04 17.64 -16.98
CA MET A 113 -47.62 17.59 -18.35
C MET A 113 -48.51 18.51 -19.19
N PRO A 114 -47.94 19.50 -19.90
CA PRO A 114 -48.73 20.37 -20.74
C PRO A 114 -49.30 19.59 -21.94
N ARG A 115 -50.33 20.15 -22.56
CA ARG A 115 -50.91 19.62 -23.80
C ARG A 115 -49.83 19.45 -24.88
N TYR A 116 -49.76 18.27 -25.51
CA TYR A 116 -48.70 17.91 -26.47
C TYR A 116 -47.27 17.96 -25.89
N GLY A 117 -47.12 18.00 -24.57
CA GLY A 117 -45.83 18.01 -23.89
C GLY A 117 -45.18 16.64 -23.90
N THR A 118 -43.86 16.61 -24.05
CA THR A 118 -43.05 15.38 -23.95
C THR A 118 -42.40 15.22 -22.58
N ALA A 119 -42.42 16.26 -21.75
CA ALA A 119 -41.93 16.25 -20.38
C ALA A 119 -42.86 17.07 -19.48
N SER A 120 -43.01 16.60 -18.25
CA SER A 120 -43.78 17.27 -17.21
C SER A 120 -42.99 18.37 -16.48
N SER A 121 -43.68 19.13 -15.62
CA SER A 121 -43.01 19.87 -14.54
C SER A 121 -42.26 18.93 -13.59
N THR A 122 -41.34 19.44 -12.78
CA THR A 122 -40.55 18.57 -11.90
C THR A 122 -41.19 18.28 -10.54
N ALA A 123 -41.15 17.01 -10.14
CA ALA A 123 -41.32 16.57 -8.77
C ALA A 123 -39.98 16.68 -8.01
N LYS A 124 -40.05 16.84 -6.68
CA LYS A 124 -38.87 16.92 -5.80
C LYS A 124 -38.86 15.75 -4.85
N LEU A 125 -37.86 14.90 -4.98
CA LEU A 125 -37.61 13.77 -4.10
C LEU A 125 -36.40 14.08 -3.23
N LYS A 126 -36.60 14.14 -1.92
CA LYS A 126 -35.52 14.27 -0.94
C LYS A 126 -35.11 12.89 -0.49
N ILE A 127 -33.80 12.61 -0.54
CA ILE A 127 -33.18 11.37 -0.08
C ILE A 127 -32.27 11.72 1.10
N SER A 128 -32.29 10.91 2.15
CA SER A 128 -31.45 10.98 3.35
C SER A 128 -30.73 9.66 3.58
N THR A 129 -29.79 9.67 4.53
CA THR A 129 -29.02 8.49 4.96
C THR A 129 -29.64 7.73 6.13
N THR A 130 -30.92 7.95 6.41
CA THR A 130 -31.59 7.37 7.59
C THR A 130 -31.77 5.86 7.42
N GLY A 131 -31.15 5.07 8.30
CA GLY A 131 -31.28 3.61 8.30
C GLY A 131 -30.46 2.91 7.22
N MET A 132 -29.58 3.63 6.52
CA MET A 132 -28.63 3.06 5.57
C MET A 132 -27.37 2.59 6.30
N GLU A 133 -26.78 1.50 5.82
CA GLU A 133 -25.46 1.03 6.23
C GLU A 133 -24.35 1.67 5.40
N ASP A 134 -23.18 1.79 6.03
CA ASP A 134 -22.01 2.42 5.45
C ASP A 134 -21.41 1.59 4.30
N GLY A 135 -21.08 2.24 3.19
CA GLY A 135 -20.54 1.56 2.00
C GLY A 135 -21.55 0.72 1.21
N VAL A 136 -22.78 0.53 1.70
CA VAL A 136 -23.83 -0.24 1.02
C VAL A 136 -24.55 0.63 -0.02
N THR A 137 -24.76 0.07 -1.22
CA THR A 137 -25.54 0.69 -2.29
C THR A 137 -26.98 0.21 -2.22
N TYR A 138 -27.90 1.16 -2.11
CA TYR A 138 -29.34 0.95 -2.10
C TYR A 138 -29.98 1.36 -3.42
N LEU A 139 -31.16 0.82 -3.73
CA LEU A 139 -31.92 1.15 -4.93
C LEU A 139 -33.30 1.69 -4.55
N LEU A 140 -33.66 2.84 -5.13
CA LEU A 140 -34.99 3.44 -5.02
C LEU A 140 -35.65 3.57 -6.40
N PRO A 141 -36.51 2.61 -6.79
CA PRO A 141 -37.34 2.75 -7.98
C PRO A 141 -38.50 3.73 -7.75
N VAL A 142 -38.77 4.60 -8.73
CA VAL A 142 -39.88 5.56 -8.71
C VAL A 142 -40.73 5.41 -9.97
N THR A 143 -42.04 5.29 -9.80
CA THR A 143 -43.02 5.08 -10.90
C THR A 143 -44.17 6.10 -10.86
N ILE A 144 -45.02 6.07 -11.88
CA ILE A 144 -46.26 6.82 -11.95
C ILE A 144 -47.37 6.01 -11.26
N GLU A 145 -48.01 6.60 -10.25
CA GLU A 145 -49.14 5.99 -9.54
C GLU A 145 -50.47 6.25 -10.24
N ASN A 146 -50.73 7.51 -10.59
CA ASN A 146 -52.00 7.97 -11.11
C ASN A 146 -51.78 9.00 -12.22
N ILE A 147 -52.65 8.96 -13.23
CA ILE A 147 -52.75 9.97 -14.29
C ILE A 147 -54.20 10.46 -14.33
N SER A 148 -54.39 11.77 -14.30
CA SER A 148 -55.69 12.42 -14.40
C SER A 148 -55.72 13.40 -15.56
N GLY A 149 -56.90 13.54 -16.19
CA GLY A 149 -57.11 14.33 -17.40
C GLY A 149 -57.49 13.48 -18.63
N THR A 150 -57.23 12.17 -18.60
CA THR A 150 -57.70 11.20 -19.59
C THR A 150 -57.64 9.77 -19.06
N ASP A 151 -58.45 8.87 -19.61
CA ASP A 151 -58.33 7.41 -19.41
C ASP A 151 -57.54 6.73 -20.54
N ASN A 152 -57.17 7.48 -21.60
CA ASN A 152 -56.45 6.95 -22.76
C ASN A 152 -54.94 7.08 -22.58
N TRP A 153 -54.38 6.31 -21.65
CA TRP A 153 -52.94 6.31 -21.36
C TRP A 153 -52.39 4.89 -21.13
N GLY A 154 -51.07 4.78 -21.07
CA GLY A 154 -50.33 3.58 -20.69
C GLY A 154 -48.95 3.92 -20.16
N LEU A 155 -48.25 2.89 -19.71
CA LEU A 155 -46.86 2.96 -19.26
C LEU A 155 -45.98 2.16 -20.23
N THR A 156 -44.70 2.50 -20.30
CA THR A 156 -43.70 1.67 -20.98
C THR A 156 -43.53 0.33 -20.26
N GLU A 157 -42.74 -0.59 -20.82
CA GLU A 157 -42.42 -1.88 -20.19
C GLU A 157 -41.65 -1.70 -18.86
N TYR A 158 -40.78 -0.68 -18.81
CA TYR A 158 -40.02 -0.28 -17.63
C TYR A 158 -40.28 1.20 -17.33
N PRO A 159 -41.41 1.53 -16.69
CA PRO A 159 -41.80 2.92 -16.44
C PRO A 159 -41.05 3.57 -15.28
N GLN A 160 -40.30 2.79 -14.50
CA GLN A 160 -39.57 3.26 -13.33
C GLN A 160 -38.30 4.03 -13.71
N ALA A 161 -38.02 5.10 -12.98
CA ALA A 161 -36.65 5.56 -12.80
C ALA A 161 -36.00 4.75 -11.67
N PHE A 162 -34.90 4.07 -11.96
CA PHE A 162 -34.11 3.36 -10.94
C PHE A 162 -33.00 4.28 -10.44
N ILE A 163 -32.99 4.55 -9.12
CA ILE A 163 -32.06 5.50 -8.50
C ILE A 163 -31.14 4.74 -7.55
N PRO A 164 -29.92 4.38 -7.97
CA PRO A 164 -28.91 3.87 -7.05
C PRO A 164 -28.44 4.99 -6.11
N VAL A 165 -28.39 4.70 -4.81
CA VAL A 165 -27.98 5.63 -3.76
C VAL A 165 -26.95 4.95 -2.87
N LYS A 166 -25.79 5.59 -2.66
CA LYS A 166 -24.76 5.09 -1.75
C LYS A 166 -24.56 6.10 -0.62
N MET A 167 -24.55 5.63 0.62
CA MET A 167 -24.10 6.45 1.74
C MET A 167 -22.58 6.60 1.63
N ALA A 168 -22.11 7.83 1.44
CA ALA A 168 -20.68 8.10 1.35
C ALA A 168 -20.04 7.88 2.72
N TYR A 169 -18.89 7.22 2.76
CA TYR A 169 -18.13 7.06 3.98
C TYR A 169 -17.56 8.41 4.43
N VAL A 170 -17.83 8.81 5.67
CA VAL A 170 -17.15 9.94 6.30
C VAL A 170 -16.68 9.46 7.66
N ALA A 171 -15.38 9.14 7.77
CA ALA A 171 -14.76 8.82 9.04
C ALA A 171 -15.00 9.98 10.04
N PRO A 172 -15.61 9.74 11.21
CA PRO A 172 -15.94 10.78 12.19
C PRO A 172 -14.74 11.62 12.67
N ASP A 173 -13.52 11.08 12.52
CA ASP A 173 -12.25 11.71 12.82
C ASP A 173 -11.28 11.46 11.66
N ALA A 174 -11.54 12.00 10.47
CA ALA A 174 -10.63 11.82 9.33
C ALA A 174 -9.20 12.29 9.63
N GLY A 175 -9.02 13.22 10.58
CA GLY A 175 -7.72 13.83 10.91
C GLY A 175 -7.36 15.01 10.01
N LEU A 176 -6.31 15.73 10.37
CA LEU A 176 -5.79 16.89 9.61
C LEU A 176 -4.41 16.63 8.99
N GLY A 177 -3.89 15.41 9.10
CA GLY A 177 -2.56 15.05 8.61
C GLY A 177 -1.42 15.64 9.43
N THR A 178 -1.67 16.07 10.67
CA THR A 178 -0.65 16.59 11.60
C THR A 178 -0.25 15.55 12.64
N LYS A 179 0.83 15.79 13.39
CA LYS A 179 1.30 14.88 14.45
C LYS A 179 0.21 14.62 15.51
N GLU A 180 -0.52 15.66 15.90
CA GLU A 180 -1.58 15.61 16.92
C GLU A 180 -2.91 15.09 16.35
N SER A 181 -3.11 15.21 15.03
CA SER A 181 -4.33 14.80 14.33
C SER A 181 -3.96 14.12 13.00
N PRO A 182 -3.41 12.90 13.04
CA PRO A 182 -3.03 12.17 11.83
C PRO A 182 -4.27 11.82 11.02
N TYR A 183 -4.12 11.69 9.71
CA TYR A 183 -5.17 11.12 8.87
C TYR A 183 -5.44 9.68 9.28
N ASN A 184 -6.63 9.38 9.77
CA ASN A 184 -6.98 8.06 10.26
C ASN A 184 -7.52 7.21 9.10
N LEU A 185 -6.90 6.06 8.88
CA LEU A 185 -7.18 5.17 7.75
C LEU A 185 -7.99 3.96 8.26
N TYR A 186 -9.24 3.85 7.79
CA TYR A 186 -10.18 2.80 8.18
C TYR A 186 -10.54 1.88 7.01
N SER A 187 -10.17 2.20 5.78
CA SER A 187 -10.64 1.48 4.60
C SER A 187 -9.64 1.55 3.45
N VAL A 188 -9.87 0.72 2.42
CA VAL A 188 -9.13 0.81 1.16
C VAL A 188 -9.27 2.20 0.55
N ASP A 189 -10.47 2.78 0.57
CA ASP A 189 -10.72 4.13 0.04
C ASP A 189 -9.85 5.18 0.75
N ASP A 190 -9.65 5.06 2.07
CA ASP A 190 -8.76 5.95 2.82
C ASP A 190 -7.29 5.80 2.41
N ILE A 191 -6.82 4.55 2.21
CA ILE A 191 -5.46 4.27 1.69
C ILE A 191 -5.29 4.87 0.30
N MET A 192 -6.27 4.68 -0.59
CA MET A 192 -6.23 5.22 -1.96
C MET A 192 -6.22 6.75 -1.96
N ALA A 193 -6.94 7.38 -1.04
CA ALA A 193 -7.00 8.84 -0.91
C ALA A 193 -5.71 9.46 -0.36
N MET A 194 -4.75 8.68 0.14
CA MET A 194 -3.49 9.21 0.69
C MET A 194 -2.72 10.10 -0.30
N ASN A 195 -2.69 9.71 -1.58
CA ASN A 195 -2.00 10.48 -2.63
C ASN A 195 -2.53 11.92 -2.75
N GLU A 196 -3.83 12.12 -2.55
CA GLU A 196 -4.46 13.44 -2.60
C GLU A 196 -4.18 14.29 -1.35
N LYS A 197 -3.74 13.67 -0.25
CA LYS A 197 -3.39 14.35 1.00
C LYS A 197 -1.93 14.77 1.07
N LEU A 198 -1.08 14.25 0.18
CA LEU A 198 0.37 14.47 0.22
C LEU A 198 0.78 15.74 -0.52
N GLU A 199 1.43 16.65 0.20
CA GLU A 199 2.00 17.89 -0.35
C GLU A 199 3.53 17.85 -0.33
N ASP A 200 4.15 18.48 -1.34
CA ASP A 200 5.61 18.52 -1.45
C ASP A 200 6.22 19.33 -0.30
N GLY A 201 7.17 18.74 0.43
CA GLY A 201 7.89 19.42 1.50
C GLY A 201 7.10 19.58 2.81
N VAL A 202 5.86 19.08 2.89
CA VAL A 202 5.06 19.03 4.12
C VAL A 202 5.08 17.61 4.67
N LYS A 203 5.42 17.44 5.96
CA LYS A 203 5.28 16.14 6.62
C LYS A 203 3.80 15.87 6.89
N VAL A 204 3.26 14.82 6.30
CA VAL A 204 1.88 14.39 6.50
C VAL A 204 1.84 13.11 7.32
N TYR A 205 0.97 13.08 8.32
CA TYR A 205 0.85 11.98 9.27
C TYR A 205 -0.38 11.13 8.95
N PHE A 206 -0.21 9.82 8.90
CA PHE A 206 -1.27 8.83 8.69
C PHE A 206 -1.24 7.80 9.81
N ARG A 207 -2.41 7.27 10.17
CA ARG A 207 -2.53 6.20 11.16
C ARG A 207 -3.58 5.17 10.74
N LEU A 208 -3.20 3.91 10.61
CA LEU A 208 -4.16 2.82 10.47
C LEU A 208 -4.99 2.67 11.76
N LYS A 209 -6.28 2.38 11.60
CA LYS A 209 -7.21 2.16 12.71
C LYS A 209 -7.83 0.76 12.74
N LYS A 210 -7.59 -0.02 11.70
CA LYS A 210 -7.99 -1.41 11.56
C LYS A 210 -7.11 -2.06 10.50
N ASP A 211 -7.18 -3.37 10.43
CA ASP A 211 -6.60 -4.14 9.34
C ASP A 211 -7.36 -3.83 8.04
N ILE A 212 -6.63 -3.77 6.93
CA ILE A 212 -7.15 -3.40 5.61
C ILE A 212 -6.75 -4.46 4.59
N ASP A 213 -7.74 -5.03 3.92
CA ASP A 213 -7.53 -5.96 2.81
C ASP A 213 -7.49 -5.19 1.48
N MET A 214 -6.37 -5.32 0.75
CA MET A 214 -6.13 -4.65 -0.53
C MET A 214 -6.28 -5.59 -1.74
N GLU A 215 -6.98 -6.72 -1.59
CA GLU A 215 -7.25 -7.61 -2.71
C GLU A 215 -7.93 -6.87 -3.88
N GLY A 216 -7.37 -7.02 -5.09
CA GLY A 216 -7.91 -6.42 -6.32
C GLY A 216 -7.70 -4.92 -6.47
N VAL A 217 -6.93 -4.28 -5.58
CA VAL A 217 -6.65 -2.83 -5.63
C VAL A 217 -5.50 -2.52 -6.60
N ASP A 218 -5.74 -1.62 -7.54
CA ASP A 218 -4.71 -1.08 -8.44
C ASP A 218 -3.90 0.02 -7.73
N TRP A 219 -2.71 -0.34 -7.22
CA TRP A 219 -1.90 0.55 -6.40
C TRP A 219 -0.71 1.17 -7.14
N PHE A 220 -0.57 2.49 -6.98
CA PHE A 220 0.60 3.25 -7.40
C PHE A 220 1.39 3.78 -6.19
N PRO A 221 2.72 3.62 -6.17
CA PRO A 221 3.53 4.03 -5.03
C PRO A 221 3.46 5.54 -4.76
N LEU A 222 3.30 5.91 -3.48
CA LEU A 222 3.01 7.28 -3.01
C LEU A 222 4.05 8.34 -3.44
N ASN A 223 5.31 7.94 -3.59
CA ASN A 223 6.43 8.83 -3.85
C ASN A 223 7.38 8.23 -4.89
N SER A 224 6.89 8.02 -6.11
CA SER A 224 7.61 7.33 -7.19
C SER A 224 8.27 8.25 -8.24
N ALA A 225 8.17 9.57 -8.08
CA ALA A 225 8.71 10.56 -9.02
C ALA A 225 9.66 11.56 -8.36
N ASP A 226 10.72 11.93 -9.07
CA ASP A 226 11.61 13.04 -8.68
C ASP A 226 10.79 14.33 -8.55
N PRO A 227 10.97 15.14 -7.49
CA PRO A 227 12.10 15.15 -6.54
C PRO A 227 11.96 14.24 -5.32
N TYR A 228 11.00 13.32 -5.28
CA TYR A 228 10.68 12.46 -4.13
C TYR A 228 10.32 13.25 -2.87
N ALA A 229 9.59 14.35 -3.01
CA ALA A 229 9.37 15.35 -1.95
C ALA A 229 8.21 15.03 -0.99
N LYS A 230 7.50 13.90 -1.17
CA LYS A 230 6.42 13.50 -0.26
C LYS A 230 7.01 12.97 1.05
N LEU A 231 6.88 13.76 2.11
CA LEU A 231 7.38 13.43 3.44
C LEU A 231 6.25 12.82 4.28
N VAL A 232 6.41 11.58 4.73
CA VAL A 232 5.34 10.81 5.38
C VAL A 232 5.73 10.40 6.80
N ASP A 233 4.77 10.41 7.71
CA ASP A 233 4.81 9.65 8.97
C ASP A 233 3.64 8.66 8.95
N PHE A 234 3.93 7.37 8.76
CA PHE A 234 2.92 6.33 8.65
C PHE A 234 2.95 5.41 9.87
N ASP A 235 1.97 5.57 10.74
CA ASP A 235 1.74 4.73 11.91
C ASP A 235 0.78 3.59 11.56
N GLY A 236 1.30 2.37 11.47
CA GLY A 236 0.47 1.18 11.25
C GLY A 236 -0.38 0.81 12.46
N GLY A 237 -0.12 1.35 13.66
CA GLY A 237 -0.91 1.07 14.86
C GLY A 237 -0.91 -0.41 15.30
N GLY A 238 0.01 -1.22 14.78
CA GLY A 238 0.03 -2.68 14.92
C GLY A 238 -0.90 -3.43 13.96
N HIS A 239 -1.55 -2.73 13.03
CA HIS A 239 -2.50 -3.29 12.07
C HIS A 239 -1.83 -3.92 10.86
N THR A 240 -2.61 -4.69 10.12
CA THR A 240 -2.19 -5.43 8.94
C THR A 240 -2.80 -4.88 7.66
N ILE A 241 -1.97 -4.75 6.62
CA ILE A 241 -2.39 -4.59 5.24
C ILE A 241 -2.25 -5.95 4.56
N SER A 242 -3.36 -6.61 4.21
CA SER A 242 -3.35 -7.93 3.56
C SER A 242 -3.53 -7.83 2.05
N ASN A 243 -3.04 -8.83 1.32
CA ASN A 243 -3.24 -9.02 -0.12
C ASN A 243 -2.81 -7.82 -0.99
N PHE A 244 -1.86 -7.03 -0.49
CA PHE A 244 -1.31 -5.87 -1.20
C PHE A 244 -0.60 -6.31 -2.48
N THR A 245 -0.97 -5.75 -3.63
CA THR A 245 -0.29 -5.99 -4.90
C THR A 245 0.24 -4.72 -5.52
N CYS A 246 1.45 -4.74 -6.09
CA CYS A 246 1.98 -3.63 -6.86
C CYS A 246 2.92 -4.07 -8.00
N ASN A 247 2.63 -3.60 -9.21
CA ASN A 247 3.43 -3.81 -10.41
C ASN A 247 3.75 -2.49 -11.14
N ALA A 248 3.86 -1.39 -10.39
CA ALA A 248 4.10 -0.06 -10.95
C ALA A 248 5.43 0.02 -11.74
N PRO A 249 5.51 0.87 -12.78
CA PRO A 249 6.68 0.95 -13.66
C PRO A 249 7.93 1.54 -12.99
N ALA A 250 7.83 2.20 -11.84
CA ALA A 250 8.97 2.71 -11.09
C ALA A 250 8.76 2.46 -9.60
N TYR A 251 9.79 1.95 -8.94
CA TYR A 251 9.80 1.71 -7.50
C TYR A 251 8.59 0.92 -6.98
N SER A 252 8.22 -0.17 -7.66
CA SER A 252 7.09 -1.04 -7.29
C SER A 252 7.19 -1.40 -5.81
N SER A 253 6.24 -0.89 -5.02
CA SER A 253 6.20 -0.93 -3.55
C SER A 253 5.01 -0.12 -3.02
N PHE A 254 4.80 -0.10 -1.71
CA PHE A 254 3.80 0.77 -1.09
C PHE A 254 4.17 2.26 -1.21
N PHE A 255 5.36 2.66 -0.77
CA PHE A 255 5.76 4.08 -0.72
C PHE A 255 6.48 4.59 -1.96
N GLY A 256 7.07 3.74 -2.79
CA GLY A 256 8.00 4.14 -3.85
C GLY A 256 9.36 4.46 -3.23
N VAL A 257 9.60 5.74 -2.94
CA VAL A 257 10.71 6.21 -2.12
C VAL A 257 10.18 6.65 -0.76
N LEU A 258 10.52 5.90 0.29
CA LEU A 258 10.19 6.30 1.66
C LEU A 258 11.07 7.48 2.09
N TYR A 259 10.47 8.66 2.18
CA TYR A 259 11.03 9.84 2.85
C TYR A 259 10.20 10.12 4.11
N GLY A 260 10.84 10.05 5.28
CA GLY A 260 10.16 10.10 6.58
C GLY A 260 10.14 8.74 7.27
N SER A 261 9.00 8.37 7.86
CA SER A 261 8.88 7.24 8.81
C SER A 261 7.70 6.33 8.49
N VAL A 262 7.91 5.02 8.62
CA VAL A 262 6.85 4.00 8.72
C VAL A 262 7.14 3.10 9.92
N TYR A 263 6.12 2.80 10.71
CA TYR A 263 6.30 1.97 11.89
C TYR A 263 5.05 1.21 12.32
N ASP A 264 5.27 0.13 13.07
CA ASP A 264 4.23 -0.68 13.72
C ASP A 264 3.17 -1.18 12.70
N LEU A 265 3.64 -1.79 11.61
CA LEU A 265 2.82 -2.17 10.46
C LEU A 265 3.13 -3.59 10.00
N ASN A 266 2.09 -4.37 9.69
CA ASN A 266 2.24 -5.67 9.05
C ASN A 266 1.77 -5.61 7.60
N PHE A 267 2.49 -6.30 6.70
CA PHE A 267 1.99 -6.69 5.39
C PHE A 267 1.86 -8.19 5.34
N GLU A 268 0.68 -8.69 4.99
CA GLU A 268 0.43 -10.12 4.87
C GLU A 268 0.05 -10.48 3.43
N ASN A 269 0.66 -11.54 2.89
CA ASN A 269 0.39 -12.01 1.53
C ASN A 269 0.57 -10.91 0.46
N ALA A 270 1.61 -10.10 0.59
CA ALA A 270 1.92 -9.05 -0.37
C ALA A 270 2.58 -9.62 -1.64
N SER A 271 2.31 -9.02 -2.80
CA SER A 271 2.92 -9.39 -4.08
C SER A 271 3.42 -8.16 -4.83
N VAL A 272 4.74 -8.02 -4.94
CA VAL A 272 5.38 -6.94 -5.68
C VAL A 272 6.14 -7.49 -6.88
N THR A 273 5.87 -6.93 -8.06
CA THR A 273 6.58 -7.29 -9.30
C THR A 273 7.16 -6.04 -9.97
N ALA A 274 8.49 -6.00 -10.14
CA ALA A 274 9.16 -4.96 -10.90
C ALA A 274 9.45 -5.42 -12.33
N GLU A 275 8.74 -4.82 -13.29
CA GLU A 275 8.90 -5.09 -14.72
C GLU A 275 9.99 -4.24 -15.39
N THR A 276 10.37 -3.11 -14.77
CA THR A 276 11.38 -2.18 -15.30
C THR A 276 12.67 -2.23 -14.46
N LYS A 277 13.71 -1.49 -14.89
CA LYS A 277 15.03 -1.41 -14.22
C LYS A 277 15.03 -0.55 -12.94
N SER A 278 13.98 -0.59 -12.13
CA SER A 278 13.88 0.13 -10.85
C SER A 278 13.98 -0.81 -9.65
N ALA A 279 14.52 -0.35 -8.53
CA ALA A 279 14.58 -1.18 -7.32
C ALA A 279 13.18 -1.40 -6.72
N CYS A 280 12.94 -2.54 -6.07
CA CYS A 280 11.64 -2.89 -5.50
C CYS A 280 11.73 -3.61 -4.16
N GLY A 281 10.63 -3.50 -3.40
CA GLY A 281 10.37 -4.16 -2.13
C GLY A 281 8.93 -3.89 -1.69
N ILE A 282 8.42 -4.62 -0.69
CA ILE A 282 7.01 -4.46 -0.26
C ILE A 282 6.76 -3.05 0.29
N VAL A 283 7.65 -2.58 1.17
CA VAL A 283 7.51 -1.27 1.81
C VAL A 283 7.95 -0.16 0.86
N GLY A 284 9.14 -0.27 0.28
CA GLY A 284 9.67 0.75 -0.62
C GLY A 284 10.56 0.16 -1.71
N GLY A 285 10.57 0.79 -2.88
CA GLY A 285 11.69 0.64 -3.79
C GLY A 285 12.96 1.12 -3.11
N TYR A 286 12.92 2.32 -2.53
CA TYR A 286 14.01 2.91 -1.73
C TYR A 286 13.54 3.25 -0.30
N CYS A 287 14.44 3.07 0.67
CA CYS A 287 14.37 3.70 1.98
C CYS A 287 15.39 4.85 2.01
N GLY A 288 14.87 6.07 1.93
CA GLY A 288 15.67 7.28 1.87
C GLY A 288 16.37 7.55 0.54
N THR A 289 16.80 8.80 0.39
CA THR A 289 17.75 9.26 -0.64
C THR A 289 18.56 10.44 -0.07
N THR A 290 19.51 10.97 -0.82
CA THR A 290 20.39 12.03 -0.34
C THR A 290 19.60 13.25 0.15
N GLY A 291 19.74 13.57 1.44
CA GLY A 291 19.03 14.66 2.11
C GLY A 291 17.54 14.41 2.34
N LYS A 292 17.08 13.17 2.17
CA LYS A 292 15.70 12.72 2.39
C LYS A 292 15.72 11.36 3.08
N PRO A 293 16.08 11.29 4.38
CA PRO A 293 16.25 10.01 5.08
C PRO A 293 14.93 9.24 5.22
N GLY A 294 15.04 7.92 5.30
CA GLY A 294 13.91 7.01 5.53
C GLY A 294 14.11 6.20 6.81
N THR A 295 13.03 6.02 7.59
CA THR A 295 13.03 5.21 8.81
C THR A 295 11.91 4.17 8.76
N CYS A 296 12.26 2.92 8.98
CA CYS A 296 11.34 1.78 9.01
C CYS A 296 11.54 1.01 10.30
N ARG A 297 10.54 0.99 11.18
CA ARG A 297 10.67 0.40 12.51
C ARG A 297 9.52 -0.54 12.85
N ASN A 298 9.79 -1.75 13.31
CA ASN A 298 8.74 -2.69 13.73
C ASN A 298 7.73 -2.93 12.60
N VAL A 299 8.27 -3.23 11.41
CA VAL A 299 7.50 -3.54 10.21
C VAL A 299 7.78 -4.98 9.79
N HIS A 300 6.72 -5.75 9.60
CA HIS A 300 6.80 -7.17 9.29
C HIS A 300 6.10 -7.44 7.97
N VAL A 301 6.77 -8.09 7.02
CA VAL A 301 6.20 -8.35 5.70
C VAL A 301 6.26 -9.84 5.37
N SER A 302 5.22 -10.36 4.74
CA SER A 302 5.20 -11.68 4.13
C SER A 302 4.66 -11.65 2.70
N GLY A 303 5.16 -12.56 1.85
CA GLY A 303 4.68 -12.71 0.48
C GLY A 303 5.80 -12.86 -0.56
N THR A 304 5.66 -12.21 -1.71
CA THR A 304 6.57 -12.38 -2.86
C THR A 304 7.09 -11.05 -3.40
N VAL A 305 8.37 -11.00 -3.74
CA VAL A 305 8.99 -9.85 -4.44
C VAL A 305 9.76 -10.38 -5.65
N THR A 306 9.31 -10.01 -6.84
CA THR A 306 9.90 -10.47 -8.11
C THR A 306 10.45 -9.29 -8.90
N SER A 307 11.66 -9.44 -9.43
CA SER A 307 12.24 -8.50 -10.40
C SER A 307 12.62 -9.21 -11.69
N ILE A 308 12.01 -8.77 -12.80
CA ILE A 308 12.11 -9.42 -14.10
C ILE A 308 13.21 -8.76 -14.95
N ALA A 309 13.27 -7.43 -14.97
CA ALA A 309 14.39 -6.72 -15.59
C ALA A 309 15.62 -6.78 -14.66
N GLY A 310 16.84 -6.86 -15.18
CA GLY A 310 18.03 -6.75 -14.33
C GLY A 310 18.09 -5.36 -13.67
N VAL A 311 17.61 -5.25 -12.42
CA VAL A 311 17.47 -3.98 -11.67
C VAL A 311 18.70 -3.64 -10.81
N ASN A 312 18.63 -2.45 -10.20
CA ASN A 312 19.59 -1.92 -9.24
C ASN A 312 19.59 -2.69 -7.90
N GLY A 313 18.43 -3.13 -7.38
CA GLY A 313 18.34 -3.90 -6.13
C GLY A 313 16.93 -4.39 -5.79
N VAL A 314 16.84 -5.55 -5.14
CA VAL A 314 15.57 -6.17 -4.72
C VAL A 314 15.66 -6.64 -3.28
N GLY A 315 14.65 -6.35 -2.47
CA GLY A 315 14.56 -6.97 -1.15
C GLY A 315 13.13 -7.14 -0.66
N GLY A 316 12.94 -7.92 0.40
CA GLY A 316 11.62 -8.12 1.00
C GLY A 316 10.97 -6.80 1.44
N LEU A 317 11.70 -5.96 2.18
CA LEU A 317 11.23 -4.63 2.57
C LEU A 317 11.60 -3.57 1.54
N PHE A 318 12.89 -3.51 1.19
CA PHE A 318 13.45 -2.42 0.39
C PHE A 318 14.35 -2.88 -0.75
N GLY A 319 14.23 -2.28 -1.92
CA GLY A 319 15.18 -2.53 -3.00
C GLY A 319 16.55 -1.90 -2.74
N ARG A 320 16.58 -0.72 -2.11
CA ARG A 320 17.78 0.05 -1.79
C ARG A 320 17.64 0.82 -0.49
N LEU A 321 18.74 0.94 0.26
CA LEU A 321 18.89 1.92 1.33
C LEU A 321 19.82 3.08 0.91
N ASN A 322 19.53 4.28 1.40
CA ASN A 322 20.41 5.45 1.30
C ASN A 322 20.00 6.46 2.38
N GLU A 323 20.82 6.63 3.42
CA GLU A 323 20.42 7.36 4.64
C GLU A 323 19.19 6.70 5.30
N GLY A 324 19.19 5.36 5.29
CA GLY A 324 18.09 4.54 5.81
C GLY A 324 18.36 4.04 7.23
N THR A 325 17.31 4.01 8.05
CA THR A 325 17.30 3.34 9.35
C THR A 325 16.24 2.25 9.33
N VAL A 326 16.63 0.99 9.55
CA VAL A 326 15.73 -0.17 9.53
C VAL A 326 15.92 -0.97 10.82
N GLU A 327 14.90 -0.99 11.67
CA GLU A 327 15.04 -1.52 13.03
C GLU A 327 13.86 -2.40 13.42
N LYS A 328 14.13 -3.53 14.08
CA LYS A 328 13.08 -4.44 14.57
C LYS A 328 12.12 -4.90 13.46
N CYS A 329 12.62 -5.08 12.25
CA CYS A 329 11.79 -5.46 11.10
C CYS A 329 11.97 -6.93 10.73
N SER A 330 11.00 -7.50 10.01
CA SER A 330 11.14 -8.84 9.44
C SER A 330 10.57 -9.01 8.04
N ALA A 331 11.17 -9.92 7.28
CA ALA A 331 10.69 -10.33 5.96
C ALA A 331 10.60 -11.86 5.84
N ASP A 332 9.39 -12.37 5.72
CA ASP A 332 9.11 -13.76 5.33
C ASP A 332 8.68 -13.81 3.87
N CYS A 333 9.65 -13.62 2.97
CA CYS A 333 9.38 -13.43 1.56
C CYS A 333 10.09 -14.46 0.67
N ALA A 334 9.41 -14.83 -0.42
CA ALA A 334 10.06 -15.39 -1.60
C ALA A 334 10.54 -14.24 -2.49
N VAL A 335 11.85 -14.00 -2.49
CA VAL A 335 12.51 -12.98 -3.32
C VAL A 335 13.12 -13.66 -4.54
N THR A 336 12.70 -13.27 -5.74
CA THR A 336 13.25 -13.76 -7.02
C THR A 336 13.76 -12.59 -7.84
N SER A 337 15.02 -12.62 -8.24
CA SER A 337 15.70 -11.43 -8.75
C SER A 337 16.62 -11.70 -9.94
N ASN A 338 16.32 -11.06 -11.07
CA ASN A 338 17.27 -10.91 -12.16
C ASN A 338 18.27 -9.76 -11.94
N ALA A 339 18.20 -9.06 -10.79
CA ALA A 339 19.06 -7.94 -10.43
C ALA A 339 20.51 -8.32 -10.16
N ASN A 340 21.34 -7.28 -10.06
CA ASN A 340 22.70 -7.40 -9.58
C ASN A 340 22.80 -7.66 -8.07
N TYR A 341 21.82 -7.19 -7.30
CA TYR A 341 21.78 -7.27 -5.85
C TYR A 341 20.40 -7.72 -5.37
N ALA A 342 20.35 -8.73 -4.51
CA ALA A 342 19.13 -9.08 -3.79
C ALA A 342 19.41 -9.48 -2.35
N GLY A 343 18.53 -9.11 -1.43
CA GLY A 343 18.58 -9.55 -0.05
C GLY A 343 17.21 -9.95 0.47
N GLY A 344 17.14 -10.76 1.52
CA GLY A 344 15.86 -11.05 2.16
C GLY A 344 15.22 -9.80 2.75
N LEU A 345 16.03 -8.87 3.29
CA LEU A 345 15.54 -7.62 3.88
C LEU A 345 15.67 -6.46 2.89
N PHE A 346 16.88 -6.23 2.36
CA PHE A 346 17.13 -5.18 1.37
C PHE A 346 18.12 -5.57 0.27
N GLY A 347 17.97 -5.00 -0.92
CA GLY A 347 18.84 -5.29 -2.06
C GLY A 347 20.27 -4.80 -1.87
N TYR A 348 20.47 -3.49 -1.81
CA TYR A 348 21.79 -2.90 -1.58
C TYR A 348 21.74 -1.57 -0.84
N ASP A 349 22.84 -1.20 -0.23
CA ASP A 349 23.01 0.11 0.40
C ASP A 349 23.96 0.99 -0.40
N ALA A 350 23.46 2.14 -0.84
CA ALA A 350 24.19 3.13 -1.62
C ALA A 350 24.66 4.35 -0.83
N GLY A 351 24.40 4.40 0.48
CA GLY A 351 24.76 5.49 1.38
C GLY A 351 25.35 4.96 2.69
N VAL A 352 25.07 5.67 3.78
CA VAL A 352 25.32 5.21 5.15
C VAL A 352 23.97 4.85 5.75
N SER A 353 23.75 3.58 6.07
CA SER A 353 22.50 3.12 6.67
C SER A 353 22.75 2.28 7.92
N HIS A 354 21.73 2.21 8.76
CA HIS A 354 21.76 1.48 10.02
C HIS A 354 20.65 0.43 10.03
N VAL A 355 21.04 -0.83 10.20
CA VAL A 355 20.12 -1.96 10.22
C VAL A 355 20.34 -2.73 11.52
N SER A 356 19.32 -2.79 12.37
CA SER A 356 19.44 -3.39 13.69
C SER A 356 18.23 -4.27 14.04
N ASP A 357 18.49 -5.35 14.77
CA ASP A 357 17.46 -6.23 15.33
C ASP A 357 16.47 -6.75 14.27
N CYS A 358 16.93 -7.02 13.04
CA CYS A 358 16.08 -7.46 11.94
C CYS A 358 16.26 -8.94 11.62
N TYR A 359 15.24 -9.56 11.02
CA TYR A 359 15.39 -10.95 10.56
C TYR A 359 14.67 -11.28 9.26
N THR A 360 15.12 -12.36 8.62
CA THR A 360 14.52 -12.86 7.38
C THR A 360 14.27 -14.36 7.40
N SER A 361 13.22 -14.78 6.73
CA SER A 361 12.87 -16.17 6.42
C SER A 361 12.46 -16.28 4.94
N GLY A 362 11.86 -17.40 4.52
CA GLY A 362 11.55 -17.65 3.12
C GLY A 362 12.78 -18.00 2.26
N SER A 363 12.86 -17.43 1.05
CA SER A 363 13.89 -17.78 0.07
C SER A 363 14.36 -16.56 -0.71
N VAL A 364 15.66 -16.50 -1.01
CA VAL A 364 16.24 -15.48 -1.89
C VAL A 364 16.96 -16.18 -3.04
N ASP A 365 16.40 -16.08 -4.24
CA ASP A 365 16.99 -16.57 -5.48
C ASP A 365 17.33 -15.40 -6.39
N GLY A 366 18.61 -15.24 -6.75
CA GLY A 366 18.99 -14.25 -7.74
C GLY A 366 20.27 -14.53 -8.50
N ASN A 367 20.62 -13.65 -9.43
CA ASN A 367 21.71 -13.93 -10.36
C ASN A 367 23.09 -13.67 -9.77
N GLN A 368 23.35 -12.47 -9.21
CA GLN A 368 24.71 -12.05 -8.90
C GLN A 368 25.05 -12.00 -7.40
N ARG A 369 24.74 -10.91 -6.70
CA ARG A 369 25.20 -10.65 -5.32
C ARG A 369 24.03 -10.78 -4.36
N ILE A 370 23.98 -11.88 -3.63
CA ILE A 370 22.80 -12.25 -2.85
C ILE A 370 23.19 -12.52 -1.39
N GLY A 371 22.43 -11.95 -0.46
CA GLY A 371 22.55 -12.25 0.97
C GLY A 371 21.22 -12.54 1.64
N GLY A 372 21.22 -13.26 2.75
CA GLY A 372 20.00 -13.52 3.51
C GLY A 372 19.39 -12.25 4.13
N ILE A 373 20.21 -11.28 4.55
CA ILE A 373 19.76 -9.94 4.97
C ILE A 373 19.91 -8.95 3.81
N CYS A 374 21.11 -8.82 3.25
CA CYS A 374 21.40 -7.83 2.21
C CYS A 374 22.21 -8.37 1.03
N GLY A 375 21.89 -7.91 -0.18
CA GLY A 375 22.67 -8.24 -1.37
C GLY A 375 24.06 -7.59 -1.35
N GLY A 376 24.14 -6.31 -0.98
CA GLY A 376 25.45 -5.69 -0.77
C GLY A 376 25.48 -4.31 -0.13
N LEU A 377 26.64 -3.96 0.42
CA LEU A 377 26.96 -2.65 0.99
C LEU A 377 28.05 -2.01 0.12
N ILE A 378 27.73 -0.94 -0.61
CA ILE A 378 28.59 -0.47 -1.73
C ILE A 378 29.29 0.89 -1.54
N LYS A 379 28.93 1.72 -0.54
CA LYS A 379 29.43 3.11 -0.49
C LYS A 379 29.91 3.70 0.84
N ALA A 380 29.43 3.34 2.05
CA ALA A 380 30.10 3.77 3.30
C ALA A 380 29.53 3.15 4.59
N THR A 381 30.43 2.94 5.58
CA THR A 381 30.25 2.86 7.06
C THR A 381 28.89 2.43 7.62
N SER A 382 28.25 1.46 6.99
CA SER A 382 26.91 1.02 7.36
C SER A 382 27.01 -0.05 8.44
N SER A 383 25.94 -0.20 9.22
CA SER A 383 25.89 -1.18 10.31
C SER A 383 24.78 -2.19 10.10
N VAL A 384 25.09 -3.46 10.36
CA VAL A 384 24.16 -4.58 10.44
C VAL A 384 24.39 -5.24 11.79
N ILE A 385 23.47 -5.05 12.73
CA ILE A 385 23.69 -5.36 14.15
C ILE A 385 22.53 -6.24 14.67
N ARG A 386 22.85 -7.35 15.31
CA ARG A 386 21.85 -8.27 15.90
C ARG A 386 20.79 -8.73 14.89
N CYS A 387 21.23 -9.02 13.67
CA CYS A 387 20.35 -9.53 12.62
C CYS A 387 20.57 -11.03 12.40
N TYR A 388 19.51 -11.76 12.02
CA TYR A 388 19.63 -13.16 11.61
C TYR A 388 18.85 -13.47 10.34
N SER A 389 19.31 -14.48 9.58
CA SER A 389 18.57 -15.01 8.45
C SER A 389 18.37 -16.51 8.61
N THR A 390 17.15 -16.98 8.36
CA THR A 390 16.80 -18.40 8.21
C THR A 390 16.52 -18.78 6.75
N SER A 391 16.53 -17.79 5.85
CA SER A 391 16.18 -17.95 4.44
C SER A 391 17.10 -18.92 3.73
N SER A 392 16.56 -19.66 2.77
CA SER A 392 17.40 -20.37 1.78
C SER A 392 17.93 -19.36 0.76
N VAL A 393 19.24 -19.29 0.56
CA VAL A 393 19.86 -18.35 -0.37
C VAL A 393 20.47 -19.12 -1.53
N THR A 394 20.17 -18.71 -2.77
CA THR A 394 20.75 -19.28 -3.98
C THR A 394 21.17 -18.17 -4.95
N CYS A 395 22.40 -18.22 -5.44
CA CYS A 395 22.85 -17.30 -6.48
C CYS A 395 23.94 -17.89 -7.37
N ALA A 396 24.39 -17.15 -8.36
CA ALA A 396 25.41 -17.63 -9.29
C ALA A 396 26.73 -16.84 -9.27
N TYR A 397 26.93 -15.85 -8.37
CA TYR A 397 28.22 -15.12 -8.26
C TYR A 397 28.76 -14.97 -6.84
N ALA A 398 28.17 -14.08 -6.02
CA ALA A 398 28.63 -13.80 -4.65
C ALA A 398 27.49 -14.07 -3.67
N ILE A 399 27.71 -14.95 -2.70
CA ILE A 399 26.64 -15.48 -1.83
C ILE A 399 27.01 -15.42 -0.35
N GLY A 400 26.14 -14.84 0.46
CA GLY A 400 26.29 -14.78 1.91
C GLY A 400 25.02 -15.14 2.67
N GLY A 401 25.15 -15.68 3.88
CA GLY A 401 23.98 -15.90 4.74
C GLY A 401 23.43 -14.61 5.33
N ILE A 402 24.28 -13.60 5.53
CA ILE A 402 23.88 -12.25 5.94
C ILE A 402 24.05 -11.28 4.77
N ALA A 403 25.27 -11.12 4.26
CA ALA A 403 25.59 -10.16 3.20
C ALA A 403 26.24 -10.83 1.98
N GLY A 404 25.73 -10.57 0.79
CA GLY A 404 26.33 -11.11 -0.44
C GLY A 404 27.69 -10.48 -0.78
N HIS A 405 27.76 -9.16 -0.76
CA HIS A 405 28.91 -8.42 -1.28
C HIS A 405 29.14 -7.07 -0.58
N CYS A 406 30.29 -6.91 0.07
CA CYS A 406 30.73 -5.67 0.69
C CYS A 406 31.92 -5.09 -0.09
N ASN A 407 31.72 -3.97 -0.79
CA ASN A 407 32.77 -3.38 -1.62
C ASN A 407 32.62 -1.85 -1.63
N LEU A 408 33.66 -1.15 -2.03
CA LEU A 408 33.57 0.21 -2.50
C LEU A 408 33.34 0.22 -4.00
N ASP A 409 32.31 0.94 -4.45
CA ASP A 409 32.23 1.43 -5.82
C ASP A 409 33.27 2.55 -6.01
N GLN A 410 34.57 2.20 -6.01
CA GLN A 410 35.65 3.16 -6.21
C GLN A 410 35.62 3.63 -7.67
N LYS A 411 35.23 4.88 -7.89
CA LYS A 411 35.71 5.61 -9.07
C LYS A 411 37.24 5.62 -9.02
N SER A 412 37.88 5.18 -10.10
CA SER A 412 39.33 5.15 -10.24
C SER A 412 39.97 6.46 -9.77
N GLY A 413 40.86 6.40 -8.78
CA GLY A 413 41.64 7.54 -8.30
C GLY A 413 41.23 8.14 -6.95
N THR A 414 40.39 7.47 -6.15
CA THR A 414 40.14 7.87 -4.75
C THR A 414 41.22 7.30 -3.81
N PRO A 415 41.76 8.09 -2.85
CA PRO A 415 42.84 7.62 -1.97
C PRO A 415 42.41 6.43 -1.08
N GLU A 416 43.33 5.48 -0.86
CA GLU A 416 43.16 4.29 0.01
C GLU A 416 42.78 4.63 1.47
N GLU A 417 43.03 5.86 1.91
CA GLU A 417 42.71 6.37 3.25
C GLU A 417 41.20 6.60 3.51
N SER A 418 40.34 6.38 2.49
CA SER A 418 38.88 6.51 2.57
C SER A 418 38.13 5.17 2.59
N ASN A 419 38.80 4.08 3.02
CA ASN A 419 38.22 2.74 3.00
C ASN A 419 37.09 2.64 4.07
N PRO A 420 35.82 2.47 3.69
CA PRO A 420 34.71 2.46 4.62
C PRO A 420 34.79 1.22 5.50
N GLU A 421 34.31 1.39 6.72
CA GLU A 421 34.37 0.37 7.76
C GLU A 421 32.95 -0.01 8.14
N ASN A 422 32.37 -0.97 7.42
CA ASN A 422 31.04 -1.47 7.80
C ASN A 422 31.14 -2.25 9.10
N VAL A 423 30.07 -2.25 9.89
CA VAL A 423 29.98 -3.00 11.15
C VAL A 423 28.99 -4.14 10.98
N PHE A 424 29.47 -5.36 11.14
CA PHE A 424 28.63 -6.54 11.37
C PHE A 424 28.87 -7.00 12.80
N GLU A 425 27.87 -6.81 13.66
CA GLU A 425 27.99 -7.14 15.07
C GLU A 425 26.88 -8.12 15.47
N LYS A 426 27.27 -9.22 16.12
CA LYS A 426 26.36 -10.22 16.69
C LYS A 426 25.34 -10.74 15.69
N CYS A 427 25.71 -10.82 14.41
CA CYS A 427 24.86 -11.34 13.34
C CYS A 427 24.89 -12.86 13.30
N ILE A 428 23.76 -13.49 12.96
CA ILE A 428 23.63 -14.94 12.97
C ILE A 428 23.13 -15.47 11.61
N ALA A 429 23.99 -16.17 10.87
CA ALA A 429 23.60 -16.91 9.68
C ALA A 429 23.00 -18.26 10.08
N TRP A 430 21.68 -18.29 10.24
CA TRP A 430 20.91 -19.50 10.58
C TRP A 430 20.16 -20.08 9.37
N ASN A 431 20.68 -19.81 8.18
CA ASN A 431 20.08 -20.15 6.90
C ASN A 431 19.82 -21.65 6.78
N SER A 432 18.68 -22.00 6.17
CA SER A 432 18.36 -23.39 5.82
C SER A 432 19.36 -23.96 4.79
N SER A 433 19.78 -23.14 3.83
CA SER A 433 20.88 -23.45 2.91
C SER A 433 21.49 -22.19 2.29
N ILE A 434 22.77 -22.25 1.94
CA ILE A 434 23.47 -21.23 1.15
C ILE A 434 24.16 -21.95 -0.01
N LYS A 435 23.61 -21.80 -1.23
CA LYS A 435 24.07 -22.59 -2.39
C LYS A 435 24.37 -21.73 -3.60
N SER A 436 25.61 -21.78 -4.06
CA SER A 436 26.01 -21.23 -5.35
C SER A 436 25.56 -22.15 -6.50
N ARG A 437 25.15 -21.56 -7.62
CA ARG A 437 24.85 -22.25 -8.89
C ARG A 437 26.13 -22.32 -9.73
N ASN A 438 26.38 -23.48 -10.32
CA ASN A 438 27.43 -23.64 -11.33
C ASN A 438 27.06 -22.86 -12.60
N PHE A 439 27.86 -21.86 -12.97
CA PHE A 439 27.82 -21.33 -14.34
C PHE A 439 28.40 -22.36 -15.32
N ALA A 440 28.04 -22.20 -16.60
CA ALA A 440 28.72 -22.92 -17.68
C ALA A 440 30.24 -22.67 -17.60
N ALA A 441 31.03 -23.75 -17.66
CA ALA A 441 32.49 -23.69 -17.57
C ALA A 441 33.08 -22.63 -18.53
N GLY A 442 33.83 -21.66 -18.01
CA GLY A 442 34.57 -20.67 -18.80
C GLY A 442 34.27 -19.19 -18.52
N THR A 443 33.32 -18.85 -17.64
CA THR A 443 33.13 -17.47 -17.16
C THR A 443 33.94 -17.23 -15.89
N ASN A 444 34.98 -16.40 -15.95
CA ASN A 444 35.95 -16.17 -14.87
C ASN A 444 35.45 -15.20 -13.77
N ASP A 445 34.14 -14.98 -13.65
CA ASP A 445 33.60 -13.87 -12.86
C ASP A 445 33.01 -14.29 -11.49
N HIS A 446 33.21 -15.53 -11.05
CA HIS A 446 32.77 -15.96 -9.71
C HIS A 446 33.67 -15.36 -8.62
N TYR A 447 33.05 -14.73 -7.62
CA TYR A 447 33.76 -13.95 -6.60
C TYR A 447 34.08 -14.76 -5.34
N SER A 448 33.08 -15.28 -4.63
CA SER A 448 33.22 -16.17 -3.45
C SER A 448 31.87 -16.40 -2.73
N GLY A 449 31.78 -17.48 -1.97
CA GLY A 449 30.70 -17.74 -1.01
C GLY A 449 31.18 -17.75 0.44
N GLY A 450 30.36 -17.25 1.37
CA GLY A 450 30.66 -17.21 2.79
C GLY A 450 29.41 -17.40 3.65
N ALA A 451 29.56 -17.88 4.88
CA ALA A 451 28.39 -18.12 5.73
C ALA A 451 27.79 -16.80 6.24
N ILE A 452 28.63 -15.80 6.57
CA ILE A 452 28.19 -14.47 6.98
C ILE A 452 28.26 -13.52 5.78
N ILE A 453 29.46 -13.33 5.22
CA ILE A 453 29.73 -12.43 4.09
C ILE A 453 30.30 -13.23 2.93
N GLY A 454 29.65 -13.13 1.76
CA GLY A 454 30.08 -13.82 0.55
C GLY A 454 31.40 -13.31 0.00
N PHE A 455 31.46 -12.01 -0.25
CA PHE A 455 32.65 -11.32 -0.76
C PHE A 455 32.86 -10.02 -0.01
N THR A 456 34.11 -9.73 0.37
CA THR A 456 34.48 -8.38 0.77
C THR A 456 35.82 -7.94 0.20
N SER A 457 35.91 -6.68 -0.22
CA SER A 457 37.16 -6.00 -0.60
C SER A 457 37.41 -4.72 0.21
N VAL A 458 36.53 -4.42 1.15
CA VAL A 458 36.64 -3.30 2.08
C VAL A 458 36.94 -3.79 3.48
N LYS A 459 37.36 -2.86 4.35
CA LYS A 459 37.49 -3.13 5.77
C LYS A 459 36.10 -3.28 6.39
N ASN A 460 35.94 -4.25 7.27
CA ASN A 460 34.72 -4.39 8.06
C ASN A 460 35.13 -4.72 9.49
N TYR A 461 34.36 -4.22 10.46
CA TYR A 461 34.33 -4.75 11.81
C TYR A 461 33.38 -5.93 11.84
N LEU A 462 33.92 -7.11 12.10
CA LEU A 462 33.22 -8.39 12.13
C LEU A 462 33.33 -8.92 13.56
N ILE A 463 32.27 -8.72 14.33
CA ILE A 463 32.29 -8.90 15.78
C ILE A 463 31.22 -9.92 16.15
N ASP A 464 31.64 -11.02 16.75
CA ASP A 464 30.78 -12.06 17.33
C ASP A 464 29.72 -12.60 16.36
N CYS A 465 30.09 -12.75 15.10
CA CYS A 465 29.22 -13.30 14.06
C CYS A 465 29.25 -14.83 14.07
N VAL A 466 28.07 -15.45 14.04
CA VAL A 466 27.90 -16.90 14.23
C VAL A 466 27.13 -17.51 13.08
N ARG A 467 27.48 -18.74 12.68
CA ARG A 467 26.70 -19.55 11.73
C ARG A 467 26.11 -20.78 12.39
N LYS A 468 25.05 -21.32 11.79
CA LYS A 468 24.48 -22.62 12.13
C LYS A 468 25.55 -23.72 12.02
N ALA A 469 25.61 -24.61 13.01
CA ALA A 469 26.67 -25.62 13.12
C ALA A 469 26.66 -26.62 11.94
N ASP A 470 25.47 -27.01 11.51
CA ASP A 470 25.17 -27.94 10.42
C ASP A 470 24.64 -27.20 9.18
N LEU A 471 25.21 -26.03 8.88
CA LEU A 471 24.83 -25.23 7.72
C LEU A 471 25.03 -26.02 6.41
N ASP A 472 23.97 -26.18 5.64
CA ASP A 472 24.01 -26.72 4.28
C ASP A 472 24.58 -25.64 3.33
N PHE A 473 25.88 -25.77 3.04
CA PHE A 473 26.67 -24.78 2.31
C PHE A 473 27.29 -25.37 1.05
N THR A 474 27.22 -24.65 -0.06
CA THR A 474 27.89 -25.02 -1.31
C THR A 474 28.42 -23.76 -1.97
N ASP A 475 29.75 -23.64 -2.09
CA ASP A 475 30.40 -22.61 -2.89
C ASP A 475 30.75 -23.15 -4.29
N TYR A 476 30.98 -22.24 -5.24
CA TYR A 476 31.36 -22.56 -6.61
C TYR A 476 32.66 -23.37 -6.74
N THR A 477 33.59 -23.22 -5.80
CA THR A 477 34.94 -23.81 -5.88
C THR A 477 35.04 -25.22 -5.32
N ASP A 478 33.92 -25.91 -5.09
CA ASP A 478 33.82 -27.16 -4.33
C ASP A 478 34.28 -27.05 -2.85
N ILE A 479 34.52 -25.83 -2.35
CA ILE A 479 34.67 -25.55 -0.91
C ILE A 479 33.27 -25.59 -0.29
N ASN A 480 32.85 -26.80 0.08
CA ASN A 480 31.50 -27.06 0.59
C ASN A 480 31.42 -27.08 2.13
N VAL A 481 32.50 -26.67 2.80
CA VAL A 481 32.58 -26.71 4.28
C VAL A 481 33.04 -25.36 4.81
N PRO A 482 32.13 -24.58 5.43
CA PRO A 482 32.49 -23.38 6.16
C PRO A 482 33.46 -23.69 7.32
N TYR A 483 34.46 -22.85 7.51
CA TYR A 483 35.44 -22.96 8.59
C TYR A 483 35.28 -21.82 9.60
N ASP A 484 35.81 -22.01 10.81
CA ASP A 484 35.75 -20.97 11.84
C ASP A 484 36.72 -19.84 11.54
N GLN A 485 36.21 -18.61 11.67
CA GLN A 485 37.00 -17.40 11.58
C GLN A 485 36.72 -16.52 12.81
N GLU A 486 37.80 -16.01 13.39
CA GLU A 486 37.74 -15.09 14.52
C GLU A 486 37.14 -13.73 14.13
N ASN A 487 36.89 -12.90 15.14
CA ASN A 487 36.54 -11.51 14.92
C ASN A 487 37.63 -10.82 14.09
N ALA A 488 37.22 -9.91 13.21
CA ALA A 488 38.13 -9.20 12.34
C ALA A 488 37.79 -7.71 12.30
N GLY A 489 38.78 -6.89 12.04
CA GLY A 489 38.65 -5.43 12.00
C GLY A 489 39.80 -4.78 11.25
N PRO A 490 39.82 -3.45 11.12
CA PRO A 490 40.90 -2.72 10.45
C PRO A 490 42.30 -3.01 11.00
N SER A 491 42.43 -3.21 12.31
CA SER A 491 43.70 -3.53 12.99
C SER A 491 44.07 -5.02 12.95
N SER A 492 43.10 -5.89 12.68
CA SER A 492 43.26 -7.34 12.58
C SER A 492 42.39 -7.86 11.43
N PRO A 493 42.79 -7.62 10.17
CA PRO A 493 41.96 -7.94 9.01
C PRO A 493 41.84 -9.46 8.80
N LEU A 494 40.81 -9.87 8.04
CA LEU A 494 40.60 -11.28 7.69
C LEU A 494 41.86 -11.89 7.07
N ALA A 495 42.33 -13.00 7.64
CA ALA A 495 43.43 -13.77 7.07
C ALA A 495 43.03 -14.36 5.71
N ILE A 496 43.84 -14.08 4.68
CA ILE A 496 43.59 -14.42 3.27
C ILE A 496 43.55 -15.94 3.07
N ALA A 497 42.45 -16.46 2.52
CA ALA A 497 42.40 -17.80 1.93
C ALA A 497 42.56 -17.74 0.41
N VAL A 498 43.84 -17.68 0.00
CA VAL A 498 44.50 -18.16 -1.24
C VAL A 498 44.10 -17.64 -2.65
N SER A 499 45.16 -17.17 -3.33
CA SER A 499 45.38 -16.78 -4.75
C SER A 499 44.23 -16.81 -5.78
N GLY A 500 43.96 -15.65 -6.38
CA GLY A 500 43.12 -15.47 -7.57
C GLY A 500 42.30 -14.17 -7.47
N PRO A 501 41.33 -13.90 -8.36
CA PRO A 501 40.40 -12.76 -8.25
C PRO A 501 39.41 -12.85 -7.06
N TYR A 502 39.61 -13.83 -6.17
CA TYR A 502 38.76 -14.19 -5.03
C TYR A 502 39.12 -13.33 -3.81
N ASN A 503 38.17 -12.56 -3.27
CA ASN A 503 38.42 -11.68 -2.12
C ASN A 503 37.56 -12.06 -0.90
N TYR A 504 38.26 -12.48 0.16
CA TYR A 504 37.90 -12.53 1.60
C TYR A 504 36.45 -12.95 1.96
N PRO A 505 36.02 -14.21 1.75
CA PRO A 505 34.81 -14.69 2.39
C PRO A 505 34.94 -14.69 3.92
N TYR A 506 33.81 -14.50 4.61
CA TYR A 506 33.74 -14.59 6.07
C TYR A 506 32.63 -15.56 6.51
N HIS A 507 33.02 -16.56 7.29
CA HIS A 507 32.14 -17.61 7.79
C HIS A 507 31.76 -17.46 9.27
N GLY A 508 32.40 -16.56 10.03
CA GLY A 508 32.20 -16.44 11.48
C GLY A 508 32.54 -17.72 12.24
N LYS A 509 32.05 -17.85 13.48
CA LYS A 509 32.19 -19.07 14.30
C LYS A 509 30.98 -19.98 14.18
N ALA A 510 31.18 -21.29 14.25
CA ALA A 510 30.07 -22.23 14.31
C ALA A 510 29.42 -22.12 15.69
N ALA A 511 28.10 -22.15 15.71
CA ALA A 511 27.39 -22.42 16.96
C ALA A 511 27.76 -23.81 17.49
N ALA A 512 27.57 -24.02 18.79
CA ALA A 512 27.69 -25.35 19.37
C ALA A 512 26.68 -26.31 18.72
N ALA A 513 27.09 -27.56 18.51
CA ALA A 513 26.20 -28.59 17.98
C ALA A 513 24.95 -28.73 18.88
N GLY A 514 23.77 -28.72 18.28
CA GLY A 514 22.48 -28.79 18.99
C GLY A 514 22.03 -27.48 19.65
N ALA A 515 22.77 -26.38 19.50
CA ALA A 515 22.30 -25.07 19.94
C ALA A 515 21.08 -24.63 19.13
N THR A 516 20.13 -23.95 19.79
CA THR A 516 19.03 -23.26 19.12
C THR A 516 19.46 -21.84 18.77
N LEU A 517 18.83 -21.22 17.78
CA LEU A 517 19.13 -19.83 17.41
C LEU A 517 18.89 -18.88 18.60
N SER A 518 17.82 -19.10 19.37
CA SER A 518 17.54 -18.34 20.59
C SER A 518 18.64 -18.48 21.63
N SER A 519 19.21 -19.67 21.82
CA SER A 519 20.31 -19.87 22.77
C SER A 519 21.59 -19.14 22.34
N VAL A 520 21.87 -19.09 21.03
CA VAL A 520 23.01 -18.35 20.47
C VAL A 520 22.80 -16.85 20.63
N ALA A 521 21.65 -16.32 20.22
CA ALA A 521 21.31 -14.90 20.34
C ALA A 521 21.37 -14.42 21.80
N LYS A 522 20.86 -15.21 22.75
CA LYS A 522 20.97 -14.94 24.19
C LYS A 522 22.42 -14.95 24.66
N GLY A 523 23.23 -15.89 24.20
CA GLY A 523 24.67 -15.95 24.49
C GLY A 523 25.46 -14.75 23.96
N LEU A 524 25.03 -14.19 22.83
CA LEU A 524 25.55 -12.94 22.26
C LEU A 524 25.04 -11.67 22.97
N GLY A 525 24.19 -11.81 23.98
CA GLY A 525 23.68 -10.67 24.76
C GLY A 525 22.62 -9.84 24.03
N TRP A 526 21.83 -10.45 23.13
CA TRP A 526 20.74 -9.74 22.48
C TRP A 526 19.69 -9.24 23.51
N PRO A 527 19.11 -8.04 23.30
CA PRO A 527 18.24 -7.38 24.26
C PRO A 527 16.91 -8.13 24.44
N ALA A 528 16.64 -8.56 25.68
CA ALA A 528 15.43 -9.32 26.03
C ALA A 528 14.16 -8.47 26.11
N ASP A 529 14.25 -7.14 26.03
CA ASP A 529 13.12 -6.23 25.86
C ASP A 529 12.64 -6.17 24.39
N ILE A 530 13.53 -6.48 23.43
CA ILE A 530 13.19 -6.56 22.00
C ILE A 530 12.81 -7.99 21.60
N TRP A 531 13.61 -8.97 22.03
CA TRP A 531 13.53 -10.35 21.57
C TRP A 531 12.88 -11.28 22.60
N ASP A 532 11.98 -12.14 22.13
CA ASP A 532 11.52 -13.33 22.85
C ASP A 532 12.39 -14.53 22.45
N PHE A 533 13.00 -15.18 23.46
CA PHE A 533 13.89 -16.33 23.33
C PHE A 533 13.24 -17.64 23.82
N SER A 534 11.92 -17.66 24.01
CA SER A 534 11.20 -18.80 24.59
C SER A 534 11.17 -20.04 23.67
N GLY A 535 11.19 -19.83 22.35
CA GLY A 535 11.27 -20.90 21.33
C GLY A 535 12.68 -21.15 20.79
N ASP A 536 12.81 -22.02 19.79
CA ASP A 536 14.11 -22.34 19.15
C ASP A 536 14.65 -21.20 18.26
N ILE A 537 13.75 -20.40 17.70
CA ILE A 537 14.03 -19.22 16.87
C ILE A 537 13.51 -17.98 17.63
N PRO A 538 14.33 -16.93 17.81
CA PRO A 538 13.91 -15.74 18.51
C PRO A 538 12.97 -14.91 17.65
N VAL A 539 11.96 -14.30 18.25
CA VAL A 539 11.01 -13.42 17.56
C VAL A 539 10.90 -12.08 18.28
N HIS A 540 10.40 -11.05 17.62
CA HIS A 540 10.14 -9.77 18.31
C HIS A 540 8.99 -9.91 19.30
N LYS A 541 9.10 -9.25 20.46
CA LYS A 541 8.01 -9.19 21.44
C LYS A 541 6.87 -8.31 20.90
N SER A 542 5.63 -8.73 21.14
CA SER A 542 4.44 -7.91 20.89
C SER A 542 4.55 -6.57 21.64
N GLY A 543 4.45 -5.45 20.93
CA GLY A 543 4.48 -4.11 21.52
C GLY A 543 5.89 -3.58 21.86
N ALA A 544 6.96 -4.11 21.26
CA ALA A 544 8.32 -3.57 21.38
C ALA A 544 8.54 -2.21 20.66
N SER A 545 7.47 -1.43 20.47
CA SER A 545 7.48 -0.09 19.92
C SER A 545 7.93 0.91 20.97
N GLY A 546 9.25 1.09 21.07
CA GLY A 546 9.82 2.23 21.80
C GLY A 546 9.45 3.55 21.10
N PRO A 547 9.51 4.70 21.82
CA PRO A 547 9.37 6.00 21.20
C PRO A 547 10.35 6.14 20.02
N ILE A 548 9.91 6.83 18.97
CA ILE A 548 10.82 7.28 17.91
C ILE A 548 11.74 8.30 18.56
N ASP A 549 12.96 7.92 18.92
CA ASP A 549 13.95 8.93 19.23
C ASP A 549 14.19 9.73 17.94
N GLU A 550 13.89 11.03 17.99
CA GLU A 550 14.11 11.98 16.87
C GLU A 550 15.62 12.17 16.57
N LYS A 551 16.47 11.38 17.21
CA LYS A 551 17.86 11.12 16.86
C LYS A 551 18.03 9.60 16.77
N PRO A 552 18.62 9.06 15.68
CA PRO A 552 19.27 7.76 15.85
C PRO A 552 20.22 7.89 17.04
N ASP A 553 20.41 6.84 17.82
CA ASP A 553 21.54 6.75 18.76
C ASP A 553 22.83 6.87 17.92
N VAL A 554 23.21 8.10 17.58
CA VAL A 554 24.54 8.51 17.18
C VAL A 554 25.37 8.62 18.46
N ASP A 555 25.49 7.49 19.14
CA ASP A 555 26.68 7.15 19.93
C ASP A 555 27.63 6.26 19.10
N ALA A 556 27.51 6.30 17.76
CA ALA A 556 28.61 6.03 16.83
C ALA A 556 29.74 7.09 16.92
N GLY A 557 29.65 8.04 17.85
CA GLY A 557 30.73 8.92 18.30
C GLY A 557 31.45 8.40 19.56
N GLY A 558 31.04 7.25 20.12
CA GLY A 558 31.85 6.53 21.09
C GLY A 558 33.16 6.16 20.41
N GLN A 559 34.26 6.69 20.93
CA GLN A 559 35.63 6.30 20.61
C GLN A 559 35.64 4.79 20.30
N LEU A 560 36.02 4.43 19.06
CA LEU A 560 36.31 3.04 18.68
C LEU A 560 37.02 2.39 19.87
N PRO A 561 36.63 1.19 20.32
CA PRO A 561 37.26 0.59 21.49
C PRO A 561 38.78 0.66 21.30
N ASP A 562 39.46 1.41 22.17
CA ASP A 562 40.90 1.40 22.25
C ASP A 562 41.25 -0.07 22.53
N PHE A 563 41.74 -0.76 21.50
CA PHE A 563 42.44 -2.01 21.72
C PHE A 563 43.68 -1.64 22.51
N GLU A 564 43.58 -1.68 23.84
CA GLU A 564 44.77 -1.76 24.68
C GLU A 564 45.52 -3.03 24.24
N GLU A 565 46.58 -2.82 23.46
CA GLU A 565 47.72 -3.72 23.42
C GLU A 565 48.16 -3.94 24.86
N ASN A 566 47.68 -4.98 25.54
CA ASN A 566 48.49 -5.71 26.51
C ASN A 566 47.88 -7.02 26.98
N GLU A 567 48.82 -7.96 27.15
CA GLU A 567 48.72 -9.26 27.80
C GLU A 567 48.12 -10.42 27.00
N LEU A 568 48.96 -11.03 26.14
CA LEU A 568 49.21 -12.48 26.16
C LEU A 568 50.48 -12.82 25.36
N TYR A 569 51.63 -12.50 25.96
CA TYR A 569 52.88 -13.25 25.75
C TYR A 569 53.26 -13.89 27.09
N LYS A 570 52.90 -15.16 27.27
CA LYS A 570 53.67 -16.16 28.02
C LYS A 570 53.51 -17.52 27.36
#